data_AF-A0AAP0ZNZ1-F1
#
_entry.id   AF-A0AAP0ZNZ1-F1
#
_cell.length_a   1.000
_cell.length_b   1.000
_cell.length_c   1.000
_cell.angle_alpha   90.00
_cell.angle_beta   90.00
_cell.angle_gamma   90.00
#
_symmetry.space_group_name_H-M   'P 1'
#
loop_
_entity.id
_entity.type
_entity.pdbx_description
1 polymer ?
#
loop_
_entity_poly.entity_id
_entity_poly.type
_entity_poly.pdbx_seq_one_letter_code
_entity_poly.pdbx_strand_id
1 'polypeptide(L)'
;STSGSQEVHADALGRIRVRFHFQHAAGGAAAQDSAWLRVAQRYAGPGVGSQFLPRIGQEVLVGFLEGDIDRPVVLGALYNGKGEAGVPATPGGTRAEADTGLYAQAGDGRPSAQGNLAGGHAPAWHGAGGGADNHRNATALWGVQSREWGGTGHSRLVFDDSDQQLRLQLATTQAATQLTLGHLIHQADNYRGSFRGEGFELRTDAWGAVRATAGLWLSSYARSSGPAGEATQPSALLSQLQTLGKTFSQAAGTHQTVTLAAHAGVGQPNHSHLIAEQAPLQALLTSVKTTVPGTAYAEAKGAAAERSARPGDDRVPHTGDALLGLAAPAGIGVVAGQGLSWSVGETLTLASGQGSEAAIAGDARLHSGQAIGVLAAAVDGGQTQANSLSLVSGEGALDVQAQSDEVRVQAKEGLKLVSANAEVELAAGKTLHLAVAGGASITIEGGNITFACPGTITVHASRKSFVGPVQQAYPLPQFPRSSCKSCILDAARQGTPGVLV
;
A
#
# COMPACT_ATOMS: atom_id res chain seq x y z
N SER A 1 -38.54 -10.38 38.84
CA SER A 1 -39.15 -11.27 37.82
C SER A 1 -38.70 -10.77 36.47
N THR A 2 -37.91 -11.54 35.73
CA THR A 2 -37.50 -11.23 34.37
C THR A 2 -38.01 -12.33 33.46
N SER A 3 -39.24 -12.15 32.97
CA SER A 3 -39.73 -12.89 31.80
C SER A 3 -38.91 -12.45 30.58
N GLY A 4 -37.86 -13.19 30.24
CA GLY A 4 -37.17 -13.13 28.94
C GLY A 4 -36.13 -12.02 28.75
N SER A 5 -34.98 -12.42 28.19
CA SER A 5 -34.02 -11.65 27.39
C SER A 5 -33.25 -10.45 27.97
N GLN A 6 -33.40 -10.02 29.22
CA GLN A 6 -32.56 -8.93 29.77
C GLN A 6 -31.24 -9.47 30.36
N GLU A 7 -30.09 -9.06 29.82
CA GLU A 7 -28.76 -9.39 30.36
C GLU A 7 -28.23 -8.37 31.39
N VAL A 8 -28.78 -7.14 31.41
CA VAL A 8 -28.53 -6.10 32.41
C VAL A 8 -29.86 -5.52 32.87
N HIS A 9 -29.95 -5.25 34.17
CA HIS A 9 -31.08 -4.57 34.79
C HIS A 9 -30.57 -3.38 35.61
N ALA A 10 -30.51 -2.21 34.96
CA ALA A 10 -30.03 -0.95 35.53
C ALA A 10 -31.00 0.20 35.24
N ASP A 11 -31.00 1.22 36.09
CA ASP A 11 -31.78 2.45 35.87
C ASP A 11 -30.96 3.59 35.22
N ALA A 12 -31.60 4.76 35.04
CA ALA A 12 -30.97 5.93 34.41
C ALA A 12 -29.73 6.46 35.15
N LEU A 13 -29.53 6.10 36.43
CA LEU A 13 -28.37 6.48 37.24
C LEU A 13 -27.30 5.38 37.27
N GLY A 14 -27.49 4.27 36.54
CA GLY A 14 -26.60 3.11 36.60
C GLY A 14 -26.70 2.35 37.92
N ARG A 15 -27.81 2.47 38.65
CA ARG A 15 -28.06 1.63 39.83
C ARG A 15 -28.54 0.26 39.38
N ILE A 16 -28.24 -0.77 40.16
CA ILE A 16 -28.66 -2.16 39.88
C ILE A 16 -29.50 -2.74 41.02
N ARG A 17 -30.23 -3.81 40.73
CA ARG A 17 -30.90 -4.64 41.75
C ARG A 17 -30.03 -5.85 42.09
N VAL A 18 -29.89 -6.17 43.37
CA VAL A 18 -29.04 -7.25 43.87
C VAL A 18 -29.88 -8.18 44.74
N ARG A 19 -29.74 -9.49 44.54
CA ARG A 19 -30.33 -10.49 45.42
C ARG A 19 -29.30 -10.93 46.45
N PHE A 20 -29.55 -10.65 47.73
CA PHE A 20 -28.66 -11.06 48.81
C PHE A 20 -28.78 -12.56 49.13
N HIS A 21 -27.71 -13.17 49.62
CA HIS A 21 -27.70 -14.61 49.92
C HIS A 21 -28.71 -15.02 51.00
N PHE A 22 -28.96 -14.19 52.02
CA PHE A 22 -29.94 -14.48 53.08
C PHE A 22 -31.39 -14.42 52.60
N GLN A 23 -31.68 -13.78 51.46
CA GLN A 23 -33.02 -13.76 50.87
C GLN A 23 -33.44 -15.14 50.31
N HIS A 24 -32.48 -16.07 50.11
CA HIS A 24 -32.76 -17.43 49.63
C HIS A 24 -33.53 -18.29 50.65
N ALA A 25 -33.49 -17.93 51.94
CA ALA A 25 -34.17 -18.66 53.02
C ALA A 25 -35.66 -18.29 53.18
N ALA A 26 -36.09 -17.16 52.61
CA ALA A 26 -37.46 -16.66 52.70
C ALA A 26 -38.24 -17.03 51.43
N GLY A 27 -38.89 -18.20 51.40
CA GLY A 27 -39.75 -18.57 50.27
C GLY A 27 -40.90 -17.58 50.06
N GLY A 28 -41.14 -17.12 48.83
CA GLY A 28 -42.30 -16.30 48.45
C GLY A 28 -41.98 -15.08 47.57
N ALA A 29 -43.01 -14.29 47.23
CA ALA A 29 -42.92 -13.09 46.37
C ALA A 29 -41.94 -12.01 46.89
N ALA A 30 -41.66 -11.99 48.20
CA ALA A 30 -40.66 -11.13 48.83
C ALA A 30 -39.21 -11.45 48.42
N ALA A 31 -38.93 -12.63 47.85
CA ALA A 31 -37.60 -13.02 47.37
C ALA A 31 -37.16 -12.30 46.08
N GLN A 32 -38.01 -11.44 45.51
CA GLN A 32 -37.74 -10.73 44.25
C GLN A 32 -37.63 -9.21 44.38
N ASP A 33 -37.82 -8.65 45.58
CA ASP A 33 -37.68 -7.22 45.83
C ASP A 33 -36.33 -6.90 46.48
N SER A 34 -35.53 -6.13 45.75
CA SER A 34 -34.34 -5.46 46.26
C SER A 34 -34.39 -3.98 45.88
N ALA A 35 -33.87 -3.11 46.74
CA ALA A 35 -33.71 -1.69 46.42
C ALA A 35 -32.76 -1.49 45.22
N TRP A 36 -32.78 -0.28 44.65
CA TRP A 36 -31.80 0.16 43.66
C TRP A 36 -30.50 0.58 44.34
N LEU A 37 -29.42 -0.17 44.09
CA LEU A 37 -28.10 0.06 44.69
C LEU A 37 -27.22 0.85 43.73
N ARG A 38 -26.55 1.90 44.25
CA ARG A 38 -25.49 2.60 43.50
C ARG A 38 -24.27 1.70 43.31
N VAL A 39 -23.64 1.81 42.15
CA VAL A 39 -22.42 1.06 41.82
C VAL A 39 -21.22 2.00 41.84
N ALA A 40 -20.25 1.73 42.70
CA ALA A 40 -18.99 2.45 42.74
C ALA A 40 -18.24 2.26 41.42
N GLN A 41 -17.76 3.36 40.84
CA GLN A 41 -16.95 3.37 39.63
C GLN A 41 -15.52 3.76 39.97
N ARG A 42 -14.53 3.26 39.21
CA ARG A 42 -13.11 3.60 39.42
C ARG A 42 -12.80 5.08 39.18
N TYR A 43 -13.56 5.71 38.27
CA TYR A 43 -13.51 7.13 37.99
C TYR A 43 -14.92 7.61 37.61
N ALA A 44 -15.42 8.67 38.26
CA ALA A 44 -16.72 9.26 37.97
C ALA A 44 -16.70 10.77 38.29
N GLY A 45 -17.14 11.59 37.35
CA GLY A 45 -17.26 13.04 37.51
C GLY A 45 -18.13 13.67 36.42
N PRO A 46 -18.37 14.99 36.45
CA PRO A 46 -19.15 15.66 35.41
C PRO A 46 -18.48 15.55 34.03
N GLY A 47 -19.13 14.85 33.10
CA GLY A 47 -18.65 14.68 31.71
C GLY A 47 -17.49 13.69 31.51
N VAL A 48 -17.05 12.99 32.58
CA VAL A 48 -15.91 12.08 32.56
C VAL A 48 -16.16 10.87 33.45
N GLY A 49 -15.58 9.72 33.13
CA GLY A 49 -15.64 8.57 34.01
C GLY A 49 -15.41 7.23 33.32
N SER A 50 -15.61 6.18 34.10
CA SER A 50 -15.61 4.78 33.69
C SER A 50 -16.90 4.15 34.17
N GLN A 51 -17.43 3.19 33.42
CA GLN A 51 -18.64 2.48 33.80
C GLN A 51 -18.47 0.97 33.61
N PHE A 52 -18.51 0.24 34.72
CA PHE A 52 -18.53 -1.22 34.78
C PHE A 52 -19.79 -1.64 35.52
N LEU A 53 -20.90 -1.77 34.80
CA LEU A 53 -22.16 -2.22 35.40
C LEU A 53 -22.16 -3.75 35.50
N PRO A 54 -22.38 -4.31 36.70
CA PRO A 54 -22.58 -5.74 36.85
C PRO A 54 -23.78 -6.23 36.03
N ARG A 55 -23.59 -7.32 35.27
CA ARG A 55 -24.64 -8.03 34.53
C ARG A 55 -25.46 -8.92 35.45
N ILE A 56 -26.67 -9.27 35.03
CA ILE A 56 -27.49 -10.23 35.77
C ILE A 56 -26.71 -11.54 35.92
N GLY A 57 -26.61 -12.04 37.16
CA GLY A 57 -25.88 -13.26 37.49
C GLY A 57 -24.44 -13.05 37.96
N GLN A 58 -23.86 -11.86 37.78
CA GLN A 58 -22.54 -11.55 38.36
C GLN A 58 -22.62 -11.37 39.88
N GLU A 59 -21.59 -11.83 40.57
CA GLU A 59 -21.47 -11.67 42.02
C GLU A 59 -20.85 -10.31 42.34
N VAL A 60 -21.45 -9.62 43.31
CA VAL A 60 -21.06 -8.26 43.68
C VAL A 60 -20.78 -8.16 45.17
N LEU A 61 -19.76 -7.37 45.51
CA LEU A 61 -19.49 -6.98 46.89
C LEU A 61 -20.34 -5.76 47.23
N VAL A 62 -21.18 -5.89 48.26
CA VAL A 62 -22.03 -4.80 48.76
C VAL A 62 -21.47 -4.31 50.09
N GLY A 63 -21.20 -3.00 50.16
CA GLY A 63 -20.89 -2.29 51.40
C GLY A 63 -22.11 -1.53 51.90
N PHE A 64 -22.21 -1.36 53.22
CA PHE A 64 -23.29 -0.66 53.89
C PHE A 64 -22.74 0.61 54.52
N LEU A 65 -23.25 1.77 54.10
CA LEU A 65 -22.78 3.06 54.59
C LEU A 65 -23.04 3.16 56.09
N GLU A 66 -22.01 3.45 56.88
CA GLU A 66 -22.10 3.53 58.35
C GLU A 66 -22.60 2.24 59.02
N GLY A 67 -22.49 1.10 58.32
CA GLY A 67 -23.01 -0.20 58.79
C GLY A 67 -24.54 -0.34 58.69
N ASP A 68 -25.23 0.62 58.08
CA ASP A 68 -26.68 0.62 57.92
C ASP A 68 -27.13 -0.26 56.75
N ILE A 69 -27.87 -1.33 57.05
CA ILE A 69 -28.39 -2.28 56.06
C ILE A 69 -29.31 -1.63 55.02
N ASP A 70 -29.95 -0.51 55.38
CA ASP A 70 -30.86 0.24 54.51
C ASP A 70 -30.12 1.20 53.56
N ARG A 71 -28.79 1.32 53.69
CA ARG A 71 -27.94 2.16 52.82
C ARG A 71 -26.86 1.37 52.06
N PRO A 72 -27.25 0.37 51.23
CA PRO A 72 -26.31 -0.45 50.48
C PRO A 72 -25.72 0.27 49.26
N VAL A 73 -24.44 -0.01 48.98
CA VAL A 73 -23.69 0.43 47.80
C VAL A 73 -22.86 -0.74 47.28
N VAL A 74 -22.90 -0.99 45.97
CA VAL A 74 -22.04 -1.98 45.33
C VAL A 74 -20.64 -1.41 45.21
N LEU A 75 -19.65 -2.10 45.79
CA LEU A 75 -18.24 -1.71 45.81
C LEU A 75 -17.47 -2.27 44.60
N GLY A 76 -17.91 -3.40 44.05
CA GLY A 76 -17.29 -4.04 42.90
C GLY A 76 -17.90 -5.41 42.58
N ALA A 77 -17.41 -6.04 41.52
CA ALA A 77 -17.76 -7.41 41.16
C ALA A 77 -16.64 -8.38 41.55
N LEU A 78 -17.01 -9.61 41.90
CA LEU A 78 -16.10 -10.66 42.33
C LEU A 78 -16.12 -11.82 41.33
N TYR A 79 -14.95 -12.37 41.02
CA TYR A 79 -14.87 -13.71 40.42
C TYR A 79 -15.17 -14.75 41.49
N ASN A 80 -15.95 -15.77 41.16
CA ASN A 80 -16.40 -16.80 42.09
C ASN A 80 -16.12 -18.22 41.60
N GLY A 81 -15.28 -18.36 40.56
CA GLY A 81 -14.93 -19.65 39.95
C GLY A 81 -16.10 -20.35 39.23
N LYS A 82 -17.32 -19.79 39.23
CA LYS A 82 -18.43 -20.37 38.48
C LYS A 82 -18.13 -20.28 37.00
N GLY A 83 -17.92 -21.45 36.39
CA GLY A 83 -17.63 -21.55 34.97
C GLY A 83 -16.15 -21.69 34.61
N GLU A 84 -15.24 -21.73 35.60
CA GLU A 84 -13.84 -22.09 35.36
C GLU A 84 -13.68 -23.61 35.55
N ALA A 85 -13.31 -24.31 34.47
CA ALA A 85 -12.98 -25.74 34.43
C ALA A 85 -13.98 -26.71 35.08
N GLY A 86 -15.27 -26.52 34.83
CA GLY A 86 -16.27 -27.53 35.15
C GLY A 86 -16.42 -27.82 36.64
N VAL A 87 -15.93 -26.96 37.55
CA VAL A 87 -16.21 -27.08 38.99
C VAL A 87 -17.74 -27.00 39.16
N PRO A 88 -18.42 -28.09 39.57
CA PRO A 88 -19.86 -28.08 39.70
C PRO A 88 -20.27 -27.07 40.77
N ALA A 89 -21.38 -26.39 40.58
CA ALA A 89 -21.97 -25.57 41.63
C ALA A 89 -22.37 -26.49 42.80
N THR A 90 -21.59 -26.51 43.88
CA THR A 90 -22.01 -27.18 45.11
C THR A 90 -22.81 -26.19 45.96
N PRO A 91 -24.10 -26.44 46.24
CA PRO A 91 -24.80 -25.71 47.29
C PRO A 91 -24.07 -25.96 48.61
N GLY A 92 -23.54 -24.92 49.25
CA GLY A 92 -23.07 -25.01 50.63
C GLY A 92 -21.63 -25.52 50.85
N GLY A 93 -20.69 -25.29 49.93
CA GLY A 93 -19.26 -25.43 50.23
C GLY A 93 -18.72 -26.87 50.31
N THR A 94 -19.40 -27.84 49.70
CA THR A 94 -18.86 -29.20 49.50
C THR A 94 -17.77 -29.15 48.42
N ARG A 95 -16.54 -29.61 48.72
CA ARG A 95 -15.46 -29.65 47.75
C ARG A 95 -15.66 -30.82 46.77
N ALA A 96 -15.72 -30.53 45.47
CA ALA A 96 -15.55 -31.52 44.41
C ALA A 96 -14.15 -31.35 43.80
N GLU A 97 -13.52 -32.45 43.37
CA GLU A 97 -12.22 -32.39 42.66
C GLU A 97 -12.39 -31.69 41.31
N ALA A 98 -11.43 -30.83 40.96
CA ALA A 98 -11.43 -30.13 39.67
C ALA A 98 -10.90 -31.07 38.57
N ASP A 99 -11.62 -31.19 37.45
CA ASP A 99 -11.15 -31.92 36.27
C ASP A 99 -10.15 -31.06 35.48
N THR A 100 -8.86 -31.35 35.65
CA THR A 100 -7.77 -30.65 34.97
C THR A 100 -7.56 -31.09 33.52
N GLY A 101 -8.19 -32.17 33.06
CA GLY A 101 -8.07 -32.66 31.68
C GLY A 101 -8.61 -31.69 30.64
N LEU A 102 -9.53 -30.80 31.03
CA LEU A 102 -10.05 -29.72 30.19
C LEU A 102 -8.99 -28.66 29.86
N TYR A 103 -7.98 -28.47 30.71
CA TYR A 103 -6.90 -27.52 30.46
C TYR A 103 -5.95 -28.01 29.36
N ALA A 104 -5.74 -29.33 29.26
CA ALA A 104 -4.87 -29.96 28.27
C ALA A 104 -5.41 -29.89 26.82
N GLN A 105 -6.69 -29.54 26.63
CA GLN A 105 -7.29 -29.40 25.29
C GLN A 105 -7.04 -28.03 24.64
N ALA A 106 -6.43 -27.10 25.39
CA ALA A 106 -6.10 -25.77 24.91
C ALA A 106 -5.07 -25.83 23.77
N GLY A 107 -5.11 -24.84 22.90
CA GLY A 107 -4.15 -24.71 21.82
C GLY A 107 -4.24 -23.36 21.13
N ASP A 108 -3.41 -23.15 20.12
CA ASP A 108 -3.25 -21.84 19.48
C ASP A 108 -4.54 -21.23 18.90
N GLY A 109 -5.53 -22.06 18.59
CA GLY A 109 -6.88 -21.64 18.18
C GLY A 109 -8.00 -22.17 19.07
N ARG A 110 -7.66 -22.80 20.22
CA ARG A 110 -8.63 -23.43 21.12
C ARG A 110 -8.52 -22.84 22.52
N PRO A 111 -9.57 -22.17 23.01
CA PRO A 111 -9.54 -21.52 24.31
C PRO A 111 -9.39 -22.48 25.48
N SER A 112 -8.94 -21.88 26.57
CA SER A 112 -8.86 -22.42 27.93
C SER A 112 -10.11 -23.06 28.52
N ALA A 113 -10.17 -24.36 28.84
CA ALA A 113 -11.09 -24.99 29.80
C ALA A 113 -12.52 -24.44 29.78
N GLN A 114 -13.14 -24.50 28.60
CA GLN A 114 -14.54 -24.10 28.38
C GLN A 114 -15.56 -25.06 29.00
N GLY A 115 -15.31 -25.60 30.19
CA GLY A 115 -16.31 -26.22 31.06
C GLY A 115 -17.23 -25.18 31.71
N ASN A 116 -17.46 -24.03 31.05
CA ASN A 116 -18.25 -22.94 31.60
C ASN A 116 -19.75 -23.27 31.49
N LEU A 117 -20.31 -23.88 32.54
CA LEU A 117 -21.74 -24.14 32.64
C LEU A 117 -22.62 -22.87 32.61
N ALA A 118 -22.03 -21.67 32.74
CA ALA A 118 -22.72 -20.38 32.64
C ALA A 118 -22.62 -19.71 31.26
N GLY A 119 -21.86 -20.28 30.31
CA GLY A 119 -21.65 -19.75 28.95
C GLY A 119 -20.81 -18.46 28.90
N GLY A 120 -19.84 -18.38 27.99
CA GLY A 120 -18.99 -17.19 27.74
C GLY A 120 -17.48 -17.49 27.81
N HIS A 121 -16.65 -16.49 27.43
CA HIS A 121 -15.18 -16.57 27.38
C HIS A 121 -14.53 -16.38 28.75
N ALA A 122 -13.49 -17.17 29.04
CA ALA A 122 -12.66 -16.94 30.23
C ALA A 122 -11.91 -15.60 30.12
N PRO A 123 -11.73 -14.85 31.22
CA PRO A 123 -10.89 -13.65 31.19
C PRO A 123 -9.46 -14.01 30.80
N ALA A 124 -8.91 -13.26 29.83
CA ALA A 124 -7.60 -13.52 29.24
C ALA A 124 -6.43 -13.56 30.25
N TRP A 125 -6.59 -12.94 31.42
CA TRP A 125 -5.56 -12.80 32.45
C TRP A 125 -5.63 -13.82 33.58
N HIS A 126 -6.69 -14.62 33.66
CA HIS A 126 -6.77 -15.64 34.71
C HIS A 126 -5.91 -16.84 34.34
N GLY A 127 -4.79 -16.99 35.03
CA GLY A 127 -4.00 -18.22 35.00
C GLY A 127 -4.77 -19.34 35.69
N ALA A 128 -5.06 -20.42 34.98
CA ALA A 128 -5.73 -21.57 35.55
C ALA A 128 -4.72 -22.70 35.84
N GLY A 129 -4.52 -22.99 37.13
CA GLY A 129 -3.84 -24.19 37.67
C GLY A 129 -2.30 -24.14 37.75
N GLY A 130 -1.71 -24.83 38.75
CA GLY A 130 -0.27 -25.17 38.85
C GLY A 130 0.05 -26.61 38.42
N GLY A 131 1.15 -26.84 37.69
CA GLY A 131 1.50 -28.13 37.06
C GLY A 131 2.22 -27.98 35.70
N ALA A 132 2.92 -29.03 35.23
CA ALA A 132 3.69 -29.01 33.98
C ALA A 132 2.82 -28.95 32.70
N ASP A 133 1.54 -29.30 32.82
CA ASP A 133 0.54 -29.36 31.74
C ASP A 133 -0.38 -28.13 31.69
N ASN A 134 -0.10 -27.08 32.47
CA ASN A 134 -0.96 -25.91 32.57
C ASN A 134 -0.61 -24.81 31.58
N HIS A 135 -1.54 -23.88 31.39
CA HIS A 135 -1.34 -22.75 30.47
C HIS A 135 -0.12 -21.98 30.92
N ARG A 136 0.72 -21.60 29.96
CA ARG A 136 1.94 -20.82 30.18
C ARG A 136 1.63 -19.37 30.61
N ASN A 137 0.68 -19.17 31.52
CA ASN A 137 0.18 -17.91 32.01
C ASN A 137 0.66 -17.73 33.46
N ALA A 138 1.84 -17.14 33.63
CA ALA A 138 2.48 -16.90 34.92
C ALA A 138 1.85 -15.77 35.73
N THR A 139 0.53 -15.52 35.57
CA THR A 139 -0.18 -14.32 36.09
C THR A 139 0.34 -12.98 35.58
N ALA A 140 1.20 -13.00 34.54
CA ALA A 140 1.80 -11.82 33.93
C ALA A 140 0.86 -11.10 32.95
N LEU A 141 -0.34 -11.65 32.72
CA LEU A 141 -1.35 -11.02 31.87
C LEU A 141 -2.26 -10.13 32.73
N TRP A 142 -2.60 -8.95 32.23
CA TRP A 142 -3.64 -8.09 32.80
C TRP A 142 -4.44 -7.40 31.67
N GLY A 143 -5.71 -7.07 31.91
CA GLY A 143 -6.50 -6.41 30.89
C GLY A 143 -7.95 -6.16 31.25
N VAL A 144 -8.71 -5.78 30.22
CA VAL A 144 -10.16 -5.58 30.26
C VAL A 144 -10.78 -6.31 29.07
N GLN A 145 -11.89 -7.01 29.30
CA GLN A 145 -12.63 -7.75 28.28
C GLN A 145 -14.12 -7.49 28.48
N SER A 146 -14.79 -7.14 27.39
CA SER A 146 -16.24 -6.99 27.35
C SER A 146 -16.91 -8.33 26.99
N ARG A 147 -18.23 -8.31 26.87
CA ARG A 147 -19.02 -9.39 26.27
C ARG A 147 -20.09 -8.73 25.40
N GLU A 148 -20.38 -9.31 24.25
CA GLU A 148 -21.46 -8.88 23.37
C GLU A 148 -22.82 -8.96 24.09
N TRP A 149 -23.80 -8.17 23.65
CA TRP A 149 -25.18 -8.27 24.13
C TRP A 149 -25.97 -9.24 23.25
N GLY A 150 -26.61 -10.24 23.84
CA GLY A 150 -27.39 -11.24 23.11
C GLY A 150 -26.55 -12.21 22.29
N GLY A 151 -25.23 -12.12 22.36
CA GLY A 151 -24.27 -12.89 21.58
C GLY A 151 -23.10 -13.41 22.42
N THR A 152 -22.10 -13.96 21.73
CA THR A 152 -20.92 -14.58 22.34
C THR A 152 -19.63 -13.80 22.09
N GLY A 153 -19.66 -12.74 21.28
CA GLY A 153 -18.49 -11.93 20.97
C GLY A 153 -17.94 -11.14 22.16
N HIS A 154 -16.77 -10.53 21.95
CA HIS A 154 -16.14 -9.64 22.94
C HIS A 154 -15.15 -8.67 22.28
N SER A 155 -14.88 -7.58 22.99
CA SER A 155 -13.71 -6.71 22.75
C SER A 155 -12.77 -6.84 23.94
N ARG A 156 -11.45 -6.81 23.69
CA ARG A 156 -10.44 -6.94 24.75
C ARG A 156 -9.27 -6.00 24.55
N LEU A 157 -8.69 -5.60 25.67
CA LEU A 157 -7.39 -4.96 25.80
C LEU A 157 -6.57 -5.83 26.77
N VAL A 158 -5.45 -6.39 26.32
CA VAL A 158 -4.60 -7.29 27.10
C VAL A 158 -3.15 -6.81 27.06
N PHE A 159 -2.53 -6.76 28.23
CA PHE A 159 -1.12 -6.53 28.46
C PHE A 159 -0.50 -7.86 28.89
N ASP A 160 0.65 -8.19 28.33
CA ASP A 160 1.48 -9.33 28.72
C ASP A 160 2.80 -8.78 29.25
N ASP A 161 3.01 -8.90 30.55
CA ASP A 161 4.21 -8.47 31.27
C ASP A 161 5.19 -9.63 31.48
N SER A 162 5.07 -10.72 30.71
CA SER A 162 6.03 -11.83 30.76
C SER A 162 7.45 -11.33 30.44
N ASP A 163 8.44 -11.81 31.19
CA ASP A 163 9.83 -11.41 31.05
C ASP A 163 10.32 -11.50 29.59
N GLN A 164 10.84 -10.38 29.07
CA GLN A 164 11.33 -10.25 27.69
C GLN A 164 10.29 -10.58 26.59
N GLN A 165 9.01 -10.61 26.94
CA GLN A 165 7.92 -10.97 26.04
C GLN A 165 6.76 -9.96 26.17
N LEU A 166 7.10 -8.69 26.35
CA LEU A 166 6.13 -7.62 26.49
C LEU A 166 5.23 -7.55 25.26
N ARG A 167 3.92 -7.52 25.49
CA ARG A 167 2.94 -7.45 24.41
C ARG A 167 1.72 -6.63 24.84
N LEU A 168 1.20 -5.84 23.90
CA LEU A 168 -0.10 -5.17 24.01
C LEU A 168 -1.01 -5.67 22.90
N GLN A 169 -2.24 -6.05 23.24
CA GLN A 169 -3.26 -6.42 22.26
C GLN A 169 -4.56 -5.67 22.49
N LEU A 170 -5.05 -5.01 21.44
CA LEU A 170 -6.42 -4.48 21.32
C LEU A 170 -7.14 -5.29 20.25
N ALA A 171 -8.20 -6.03 20.61
CA ALA A 171 -8.87 -6.94 19.68
C ALA A 171 -10.39 -6.97 19.89
N THR A 172 -11.11 -7.35 18.84
CA THR A 172 -12.52 -7.71 18.87
C THR A 172 -12.75 -9.01 18.10
N THR A 173 -13.69 -9.83 18.57
CA THR A 173 -14.12 -11.03 17.83
C THR A 173 -14.76 -10.68 16.49
N GLN A 174 -15.26 -9.45 16.33
CA GLN A 174 -15.86 -9.01 15.07
C GLN A 174 -14.81 -8.97 13.95
N ALA A 175 -14.99 -9.84 12.96
CA ALA A 175 -14.07 -10.04 11.84
C ALA A 175 -12.61 -10.28 12.26
N ALA A 176 -12.39 -10.92 13.43
CA ALA A 176 -11.05 -11.18 14.00
C ALA A 176 -10.13 -9.94 13.97
N THR A 177 -10.70 -8.76 14.23
CA THR A 177 -10.00 -7.48 14.07
C THR A 177 -9.10 -7.21 15.28
N GLN A 178 -7.80 -7.01 15.06
CA GLN A 178 -6.82 -6.81 16.13
C GLN A 178 -5.66 -5.89 15.75
N LEU A 179 -5.16 -5.17 16.76
CA LEU A 179 -3.85 -4.53 16.82
C LEU A 179 -3.04 -5.21 17.92
N THR A 180 -1.93 -5.86 17.57
CA THR A 180 -1.02 -6.49 18.52
C THR A 180 0.38 -5.88 18.37
N LEU A 181 1.00 -5.48 19.48
CA LEU A 181 2.34 -4.85 19.55
C LEU A 181 3.28 -5.69 20.42
N GLY A 182 4.57 -5.70 20.10
CA GLY A 182 5.62 -6.37 20.87
C GLY A 182 5.79 -7.85 20.48
N HIS A 183 5.80 -8.73 21.47
CA HIS A 183 6.02 -10.17 21.30
C HIS A 183 4.73 -10.89 20.86
N LEU A 184 4.54 -11.11 19.55
CA LEU A 184 3.31 -11.65 18.99
C LEU A 184 3.21 -13.16 19.27
N ILE A 185 2.09 -13.58 19.84
CA ILE A 185 1.78 -14.98 20.13
C ILE A 185 0.35 -15.32 19.71
N HIS A 186 0.06 -16.61 19.57
CA HIS A 186 -1.31 -17.09 19.55
C HIS A 186 -1.95 -16.87 20.93
N GLN A 187 -3.21 -16.42 20.95
CA GLN A 187 -3.96 -16.30 22.20
C GLN A 187 -5.44 -16.63 22.01
N ALA A 188 -5.85 -17.70 22.66
CA ALA A 188 -7.24 -18.13 22.75
C ALA A 188 -7.71 -18.00 24.21
N ASP A 189 -8.51 -16.97 24.49
CA ASP A 189 -8.88 -16.55 25.85
C ASP A 189 -7.65 -16.41 26.77
N ASN A 190 -7.55 -17.20 27.83
CA ASN A 190 -6.44 -17.21 28.78
C ASN A 190 -5.27 -18.12 28.38
N TYR A 191 -5.39 -18.85 27.26
CA TYR A 191 -4.30 -19.67 26.74
C TYR A 191 -3.24 -18.79 26.05
N ARG A 192 -2.05 -18.81 26.64
CA ARG A 192 -0.85 -18.20 26.08
C ARG A 192 -0.15 -19.19 25.15
N GLY A 193 -0.36 -19.02 23.85
CA GLY A 193 0.04 -19.97 22.82
C GLY A 193 1.44 -19.74 22.24
N SER A 194 1.68 -20.35 21.09
CA SER A 194 2.96 -20.33 20.39
C SER A 194 3.34 -18.95 19.87
N PHE A 195 4.64 -18.71 19.75
CA PHE A 195 5.20 -17.52 19.12
C PHE A 195 4.77 -17.38 17.66
N ARG A 196 4.42 -16.16 17.25
CA ARG A 196 3.98 -15.80 15.89
C ARG A 196 4.90 -14.79 15.20
N GLY A 197 5.65 -14.00 15.96
CA GLY A 197 6.50 -12.95 15.43
C GLY A 197 6.77 -11.84 16.44
N GLU A 198 7.44 -10.79 15.99
CA GLU A 198 7.77 -9.62 16.80
C GLU A 198 7.45 -8.35 16.00
N GLY A 199 7.11 -7.26 16.70
CA GLY A 199 6.85 -5.96 16.08
C GLY A 199 5.39 -5.56 16.24
N PHE A 200 4.68 -5.27 15.16
CA PHE A 200 3.25 -4.97 15.20
C PHE A 200 2.47 -5.77 14.16
N GLU A 201 1.25 -6.14 14.50
CA GLU A 201 0.28 -6.75 13.59
C GLU A 201 -1.02 -5.94 13.67
N LEU A 202 -1.46 -5.44 12.51
CA LEU A 202 -2.82 -4.95 12.31
C LEU A 202 -3.53 -5.93 11.36
N ARG A 203 -4.57 -6.61 11.85
CA ARG A 203 -5.27 -7.67 11.13
C ARG A 203 -6.78 -7.46 11.20
N THR A 204 -7.48 -7.81 10.12
CA THR A 204 -8.93 -8.00 10.07
C THR A 204 -9.27 -8.96 8.93
N ASP A 205 -10.34 -9.74 9.09
CA ASP A 205 -10.94 -10.54 8.01
C ASP A 205 -11.99 -9.73 7.21
N ALA A 206 -12.18 -8.44 7.55
CA ALA A 206 -13.01 -7.48 6.84
C ALA A 206 -12.16 -6.42 6.10
N TRP A 207 -12.74 -5.26 5.78
CA TRP A 207 -12.04 -4.17 5.14
C TRP A 207 -11.16 -3.38 6.12
N GLY A 208 -9.98 -2.97 5.67
CA GLY A 208 -9.09 -2.06 6.40
C GLY A 208 -8.86 -0.76 5.64
N ALA A 209 -8.72 0.35 6.36
CA ALA A 209 -8.36 1.65 5.80
C ALA A 209 -7.35 2.37 6.70
N VAL A 210 -6.25 2.82 6.10
CA VAL A 210 -5.29 3.74 6.72
C VAL A 210 -5.37 5.06 5.97
N ARG A 211 -5.80 6.12 6.66
CA ARG A 211 -5.97 7.45 6.05
C ARG A 211 -5.14 8.48 6.82
N ALA A 212 -4.20 9.10 6.12
CA ALA A 212 -3.41 10.21 6.64
C ALA A 212 -3.51 11.40 5.68
N THR A 213 -4.35 12.37 6.01
CA THR A 213 -4.65 13.53 5.12
C THR A 213 -3.47 14.49 4.98
N ALA A 214 -2.46 14.38 5.84
CA ALA A 214 -1.23 15.15 5.80
C ALA A 214 -0.05 14.38 5.16
N GLY A 215 -0.27 13.16 4.67
CA GLY A 215 0.76 12.28 4.13
C GLY A 215 1.09 11.08 5.03
N LEU A 216 1.74 10.07 4.45
CA LEU A 216 2.13 8.81 5.10
C LEU A 216 3.46 8.30 4.52
N TRP A 217 4.40 7.93 5.39
CA TRP A 217 5.60 7.18 5.00
C TRP A 217 5.54 5.78 5.58
N LEU A 218 5.71 4.77 4.72
CA LEU A 218 5.96 3.39 5.10
C LEU A 218 7.44 3.09 4.84
N SER A 219 8.19 2.87 5.92
CA SER A 219 9.64 2.76 5.86
C SER A 219 10.14 1.54 6.63
N SER A 220 11.11 0.83 6.06
CA SER A 220 11.87 -0.21 6.74
C SER A 220 13.31 0.21 7.06
N TYR A 221 13.59 1.52 7.04
CA TYR A 221 14.84 2.07 7.55
C TYR A 221 14.84 2.04 9.08
N ALA A 222 15.95 1.61 9.67
CA ALA A 222 16.16 1.73 11.11
C ALA A 222 16.16 3.22 11.50
N ARG A 223 15.42 3.57 12.55
CA ARG A 223 15.41 4.93 13.11
C ARG A 223 16.37 5.03 14.27
N SER A 224 17.36 5.92 14.17
CA SER A 224 18.25 6.30 15.27
C SER A 224 17.68 7.53 15.98
N SER A 225 16.74 7.35 16.92
CA SER A 225 16.15 8.41 17.79
C SER A 225 15.59 9.67 17.11
N GLY A 226 15.57 9.74 15.79
CA GLY A 226 15.14 10.91 15.02
C GLY A 226 13.63 11.12 15.08
N PRO A 227 13.14 12.31 14.72
CA PRO A 227 11.72 12.66 14.77
C PRO A 227 10.88 11.85 13.76
N ALA A 228 9.56 11.82 13.97
CA ALA A 228 8.64 11.00 13.17
C ALA A 228 8.58 11.35 11.68
N GLY A 229 8.91 12.60 11.32
CA GLY A 229 8.93 13.08 9.93
C GLY A 229 10.28 12.96 9.23
N GLU A 230 11.26 12.24 9.81
CA GLU A 230 12.56 12.06 9.19
C GLU A 230 12.46 11.32 7.85
N ALA A 231 12.89 11.99 6.78
CA ALA A 231 12.90 11.45 5.43
C ALA A 231 14.30 11.57 4.80
N THR A 232 15.36 11.40 5.59
CA THR A 232 16.77 11.55 5.15
C THR A 232 17.10 10.62 3.99
N GLN A 233 16.81 9.31 4.12
CA GLN A 233 17.12 8.33 3.07
C GLN A 233 16.23 8.49 1.83
N PRO A 234 14.90 8.67 1.95
CA PRO A 234 14.06 9.05 0.80
C PRO A 234 14.55 10.32 0.09
N SER A 235 14.94 11.36 0.83
CA SER A 235 15.47 12.62 0.27
C SER A 235 16.74 12.40 -0.53
N ALA A 236 17.63 11.51 -0.08
CA ALA A 236 18.86 11.17 -0.79
C ALA A 236 18.55 10.45 -2.12
N LEU A 237 17.65 9.46 -2.11
CA LEU A 237 17.21 8.75 -3.30
C LEU A 237 16.50 9.67 -4.30
N LEU A 238 15.64 10.57 -3.81
CA LEU A 238 14.99 11.57 -4.66
C LEU A 238 15.98 12.60 -5.23
N SER A 239 17.04 12.95 -4.48
CA SER A 239 18.11 13.80 -5.01
C SER A 239 18.89 13.08 -6.12
N GLN A 240 19.16 11.79 -5.97
CA GLN A 240 19.78 10.98 -7.01
C GLN A 240 18.87 10.88 -8.25
N LEU A 241 17.56 10.69 -8.06
CA LEU A 241 16.57 10.68 -9.14
C LEU A 241 16.52 12.01 -9.89
N GLN A 242 16.61 13.14 -9.18
CA GLN A 242 16.69 14.46 -9.80
C GLN A 242 17.95 14.60 -10.67
N THR A 243 19.12 14.18 -10.17
CA THR A 243 20.37 14.19 -10.94
C THR A 243 20.27 13.31 -12.18
N LEU A 244 19.70 12.10 -12.04
CA LEU A 244 19.46 11.18 -13.16
C LEU A 244 18.56 11.83 -14.22
N GLY A 245 17.43 12.38 -13.79
CA GLY A 245 16.48 13.07 -14.67
C GLY A 245 17.11 14.23 -15.42
N LYS A 246 17.96 15.03 -14.76
CA LYS A 246 18.72 16.12 -15.39
C LYS A 246 19.65 15.59 -16.48
N THR A 247 20.52 14.64 -16.15
CA THR A 247 21.51 14.09 -17.07
C THR A 247 20.86 13.49 -18.31
N PHE A 248 19.85 12.64 -18.13
CA PHE A 248 19.17 12.01 -19.26
C PHE A 248 18.29 12.96 -20.04
N SER A 249 17.71 13.99 -19.42
CA SER A 249 16.96 15.02 -20.14
C SER A 249 17.88 15.88 -21.01
N GLN A 250 19.08 16.21 -20.49
CA GLN A 250 20.09 16.91 -21.28
C GLN A 250 20.56 16.05 -22.46
N ALA A 251 20.86 14.77 -22.21
CA ALA A 251 21.29 13.85 -23.26
C ALA A 251 20.20 13.63 -24.32
N ALA A 252 18.93 13.54 -23.91
CA ALA A 252 17.79 13.53 -24.83
C ALA A 252 17.76 14.76 -25.74
N GLY A 253 17.98 15.95 -25.18
CA GLY A 253 18.09 17.19 -25.96
C GLY A 253 19.28 17.19 -26.93
N THR A 254 20.46 16.74 -26.47
CA THR A 254 21.67 16.63 -27.32
C THR A 254 21.48 15.67 -28.48
N HIS A 255 20.83 14.52 -28.26
CA HIS A 255 20.55 13.50 -29.27
C HIS A 255 19.20 13.70 -29.99
N GLN A 256 18.58 14.87 -29.83
CA GLN A 256 17.37 15.29 -30.55
C GLN A 256 16.18 14.32 -30.42
N THR A 257 16.04 13.68 -29.27
CA THR A 257 14.83 12.92 -28.90
C THR A 257 13.99 13.70 -27.87
N VAL A 258 12.84 13.17 -27.47
CA VAL A 258 11.97 13.84 -26.50
C VAL A 258 12.58 13.86 -25.09
N THR A 259 12.52 15.02 -24.45
CA THR A 259 13.07 15.25 -23.11
C THR A 259 12.16 14.69 -22.01
N LEU A 260 12.70 14.52 -20.81
CA LEU A 260 11.96 13.96 -19.67
C LEU A 260 11.06 15.04 -19.05
N ALA A 261 9.74 14.92 -19.23
CA ALA A 261 8.75 15.85 -18.68
C ALA A 261 8.82 15.96 -17.15
N ALA A 262 9.22 14.90 -16.44
CA ALA A 262 9.38 14.93 -14.98
C ALA A 262 10.52 15.87 -14.52
N HIS A 263 11.51 16.13 -15.38
CA HIS A 263 12.60 17.08 -15.14
C HIS A 263 12.34 18.45 -15.79
N ALA A 264 11.79 18.47 -16.99
CA ALA A 264 11.57 19.71 -17.75
C ALA A 264 10.30 20.46 -17.32
N GLY A 265 9.26 19.75 -16.87
CA GLY A 265 7.89 20.25 -16.68
C GLY A 265 6.92 19.65 -17.70
N VAL A 266 5.64 19.51 -17.31
CA VAL A 266 4.57 19.00 -18.19
C VAL A 266 3.85 20.17 -18.84
N GLY A 267 3.82 20.21 -20.17
CA GLY A 267 3.16 21.27 -20.96
C GLY A 267 3.88 22.62 -20.97
N GLN A 268 4.53 22.99 -19.86
CA GLN A 268 5.36 24.21 -19.74
C GLN A 268 6.65 23.92 -18.94
N PRO A 269 7.74 24.64 -19.21
CA PRO A 269 8.98 24.50 -18.47
C PRO A 269 8.82 24.85 -16.98
N ASN A 270 9.46 24.08 -16.09
CA ASN A 270 9.47 24.28 -14.64
C ASN A 270 8.07 24.38 -14.01
N HIS A 271 7.14 23.56 -14.48
CA HIS A 271 5.78 23.54 -13.96
C HIS A 271 5.38 22.16 -13.44
N SER A 272 4.69 22.14 -12.30
CA SER A 272 4.03 20.96 -11.77
C SER A 272 2.75 21.32 -11.01
N HIS A 273 1.85 20.36 -10.84
CA HIS A 273 0.63 20.52 -10.03
C HIS A 273 0.93 20.61 -8.53
N LEU A 274 2.06 20.06 -8.06
CA LEU A 274 2.45 20.10 -6.65
C LEU A 274 3.02 21.47 -6.25
N ILE A 275 3.94 22.00 -7.06
CA ILE A 275 4.53 23.34 -6.91
C ILE A 275 4.62 23.97 -8.30
N ALA A 276 3.85 25.02 -8.54
CA ALA A 276 3.60 25.59 -9.87
C ALA A 276 4.88 26.10 -10.56
N GLU A 277 5.89 26.52 -9.81
CA GLU A 277 7.14 27.07 -10.32
C GLU A 277 8.30 26.06 -10.34
N GLN A 278 8.02 24.77 -10.15
CA GLN A 278 9.02 23.71 -10.17
C GLN A 278 8.57 22.55 -11.04
N ALA A 279 9.52 21.92 -11.74
CA ALA A 279 9.26 20.67 -12.43
C ALA A 279 8.91 19.54 -11.43
N PRO A 280 8.17 18.49 -11.86
CA PRO A 280 7.61 17.49 -10.94
C PRO A 280 8.62 16.83 -9.99
N LEU A 281 9.80 16.42 -10.47
CA LEU A 281 10.83 15.81 -9.62
C LEU A 281 11.40 16.79 -8.58
N GLN A 282 11.59 18.05 -8.96
CA GLN A 282 12.08 19.08 -8.05
C GLN A 282 11.01 19.42 -7.00
N ALA A 283 9.74 19.52 -7.41
CA ALA A 283 8.63 19.79 -6.50
C ALA A 283 8.50 18.69 -5.43
N LEU A 284 8.58 17.43 -5.84
CA LEU A 284 8.57 16.28 -4.93
C LEU A 284 9.75 16.35 -3.94
N LEU A 285 10.96 16.62 -4.42
CA LEU A 285 12.15 16.73 -3.58
C LEU A 285 12.04 17.89 -2.57
N THR A 286 11.54 19.05 -3.00
CA THR A 286 11.29 20.21 -2.15
C THR A 286 10.34 19.87 -1.01
N SER A 287 9.24 19.17 -1.32
CA SER A 287 8.27 18.73 -0.33
C SER A 287 8.88 17.78 0.71
N VAL A 288 9.65 16.77 0.27
CA VAL A 288 10.27 15.79 1.17
C VAL A 288 11.41 16.37 2.01
N LYS A 289 12.13 17.38 1.52
CA LYS A 289 13.20 18.07 2.25
C LYS A 289 12.69 19.14 3.23
N THR A 290 11.39 19.29 3.39
CA THR A 290 10.82 20.32 4.25
C THR A 290 11.24 20.09 5.71
N THR A 291 11.53 21.17 6.42
CA THR A 291 11.70 21.17 7.87
C THR A 291 10.75 22.20 8.48
N VAL A 292 10.42 22.04 9.76
CA VAL A 292 9.57 22.96 10.52
C VAL A 292 10.21 23.28 11.86
N PRO A 293 9.90 24.40 12.54
CA PRO A 293 10.38 24.65 13.91
C PRO A 293 9.97 23.53 14.86
N GLY A 294 10.89 23.08 15.71
CA GLY A 294 10.70 21.99 16.68
C GLY A 294 10.22 22.44 18.06
N THR A 295 9.98 23.73 18.26
CA THR A 295 9.67 24.34 19.56
C THR A 295 8.18 24.25 19.93
N ALA A 296 7.26 24.47 18.98
CA ALA A 296 5.83 24.49 19.22
C ALA A 296 5.00 23.98 18.02
N TYR A 297 3.95 23.21 18.31
CA TYR A 297 3.11 22.57 17.28
C TYR A 297 2.41 23.58 16.35
N ALA A 298 1.88 24.69 16.88
CA ALA A 298 1.16 25.67 16.08
C ALA A 298 2.05 26.37 15.03
N GLU A 299 3.27 26.74 15.44
CA GLU A 299 4.29 27.32 14.56
C GLU A 299 4.76 26.30 13.52
N ALA A 300 5.03 25.07 13.96
CA ALA A 300 5.44 23.97 13.09
C ALA A 300 4.42 23.70 11.97
N LYS A 301 3.13 23.64 12.34
CA LYS A 301 2.03 23.40 11.41
C LYS A 301 1.90 24.50 10.35
N GLY A 302 2.07 25.77 10.73
CA GLY A 302 2.03 26.90 9.80
C GLY A 302 3.21 26.90 8.82
N ALA A 303 4.41 26.58 9.31
CA ALA A 303 5.64 26.61 8.53
C ALA A 303 5.74 25.50 7.46
N ALA A 304 4.99 24.39 7.61
CA ALA A 304 5.05 23.26 6.66
C ALA A 304 4.72 23.69 5.22
N ALA A 305 3.75 24.59 5.04
CA ALA A 305 3.32 25.08 3.73
C ALA A 305 4.38 25.95 3.01
N GLU A 306 5.38 26.46 3.74
CA GLU A 306 6.50 27.21 3.18
C GLU A 306 7.51 26.32 2.46
N ARG A 307 7.48 25.00 2.72
CA ARG A 307 8.34 23.98 2.10
C ARG A 307 9.84 24.30 2.20
N SER A 308 10.24 24.82 3.36
CA SER A 308 11.58 25.32 3.62
C SER A 308 12.53 24.22 4.08
N ALA A 309 13.66 24.05 3.40
CA ALA A 309 14.69 23.04 3.73
C ALA A 309 15.80 23.59 4.63
N ARG A 310 15.44 24.39 5.66
CA ARG A 310 16.43 24.99 6.57
C ARG A 310 17.04 23.93 7.50
N PRO A 311 18.38 23.82 7.57
CA PRO A 311 19.04 23.02 8.58
C PRO A 311 18.99 23.75 9.94
N GLY A 312 19.05 23.00 11.04
CA GLY A 312 19.12 23.54 12.39
C GLY A 312 18.71 22.51 13.43
N ASP A 313 19.33 22.56 14.62
CA ASP A 313 18.98 21.67 15.73
C ASP A 313 17.58 21.98 16.30
N ASP A 314 17.08 23.19 16.04
CA ASP A 314 15.72 23.64 16.35
C ASP A 314 14.71 23.28 15.24
N ARG A 315 15.12 22.51 14.22
CA ARG A 315 14.29 22.13 13.07
C ARG A 315 14.00 20.65 13.09
N VAL A 316 12.77 20.32 12.73
CA VAL A 316 12.26 18.94 12.65
C VAL A 316 11.94 18.62 11.20
N PRO A 317 12.47 17.53 10.63
CA PRO A 317 12.04 16.99 9.35
C PRO A 317 10.52 16.80 9.24
N HIS A 318 9.96 17.19 8.10
CA HIS A 318 8.53 17.15 7.81
C HIS A 318 8.31 17.01 6.29
N THR A 319 7.14 16.56 5.85
CA THR A 319 6.73 16.68 4.43
C THR A 319 5.92 17.94 4.20
N GLY A 320 6.29 18.77 3.23
CA GLY A 320 5.54 20.00 2.93
C GLY A 320 4.11 19.75 2.45
N ASP A 321 3.85 18.58 1.87
CA ASP A 321 2.59 18.20 1.24
C ASP A 321 2.15 16.78 1.63
N ALA A 322 0.90 16.44 1.29
CA ALA A 322 0.30 15.14 1.56
C ALA A 322 0.84 14.04 0.62
N LEU A 323 2.04 13.55 0.91
CA LEU A 323 2.71 12.51 0.12
C LEU A 323 2.51 11.13 0.73
N LEU A 324 2.32 10.11 -0.12
CA LEU A 324 2.45 8.71 0.27
C LEU A 324 3.80 8.20 -0.24
N GLY A 325 4.69 7.81 0.67
CA GLY A 325 6.02 7.36 0.34
C GLY A 325 6.30 5.94 0.86
N LEU A 326 7.01 5.15 0.04
CA LEU A 326 7.53 3.84 0.40
C LEU A 326 9.06 3.88 0.35
N ALA A 327 9.73 3.42 1.40
CA ALA A 327 11.19 3.48 1.47
C ALA A 327 11.76 2.23 2.15
N ALA A 328 12.73 1.58 1.52
CA ALA A 328 13.38 0.41 2.07
C ALA A 328 14.86 0.35 1.65
N PRO A 329 15.80 -0.03 2.53
CA PRO A 329 17.21 -0.14 2.18
C PRO A 329 17.52 -1.35 1.29
N ALA A 330 16.74 -2.43 1.40
CA ALA A 330 16.99 -3.69 0.68
C ALA A 330 16.16 -3.85 -0.60
N GLY A 331 15.00 -3.19 -0.67
CA GLY A 331 14.10 -3.26 -1.83
C GLY A 331 12.62 -3.18 -1.46
N ILE A 332 11.79 -2.95 -2.48
CA ILE A 332 10.32 -2.93 -2.37
C ILE A 332 9.78 -3.93 -3.39
N GLY A 333 9.00 -4.92 -2.94
CA GLY A 333 8.31 -5.87 -3.81
C GLY A 333 6.83 -5.54 -3.94
N VAL A 334 6.32 -5.48 -5.17
CA VAL A 334 4.88 -5.34 -5.46
C VAL A 334 4.46 -6.52 -6.32
N VAL A 335 3.59 -7.37 -5.77
CA VAL A 335 3.14 -8.61 -6.40
C VAL A 335 1.61 -8.65 -6.40
N ALA A 336 1.01 -9.04 -7.52
CA ALA A 336 -0.42 -9.22 -7.65
C ALA A 336 -0.74 -10.50 -8.44
N GLY A 337 -1.71 -11.28 -7.98
CA GLY A 337 -2.09 -12.54 -8.62
C GLY A 337 -2.95 -12.40 -9.88
N GLN A 338 -3.56 -11.23 -10.10
CA GLN A 338 -4.46 -10.99 -11.24
C GLN A 338 -4.07 -9.79 -12.09
N GLY A 339 -3.66 -8.68 -11.47
CA GLY A 339 -3.28 -7.48 -12.20
C GLY A 339 -2.73 -6.39 -11.30
N LEU A 340 -1.94 -5.51 -11.90
CA LEU A 340 -1.35 -4.32 -11.29
C LEU A 340 -1.56 -3.14 -12.25
N SER A 341 -2.05 -2.02 -11.73
CA SER A 341 -2.35 -0.83 -12.53
C SER A 341 -1.70 0.42 -11.92
N TRP A 342 -1.03 1.21 -12.75
CA TRP A 342 -0.56 2.55 -12.40
C TRP A 342 -1.31 3.59 -13.23
N SER A 343 -1.95 4.54 -12.56
CA SER A 343 -2.62 5.68 -13.18
C SER A 343 -2.19 6.94 -12.46
N VAL A 344 -1.66 7.90 -13.21
CA VAL A 344 -1.12 9.15 -12.68
C VAL A 344 -1.71 10.32 -13.46
N GLY A 345 -1.95 11.44 -12.77
CA GLY A 345 -2.52 12.63 -13.40
C GLY A 345 -1.50 13.54 -14.10
N GLU A 346 -0.21 13.42 -13.76
CA GLU A 346 0.83 14.33 -14.25
C GLU A 346 2.04 13.59 -14.84
N THR A 347 2.86 12.91 -14.01
CA THR A 347 4.02 12.14 -14.50
C THR A 347 4.17 10.78 -13.81
N LEU A 348 4.54 9.75 -14.59
CA LEU A 348 5.03 8.47 -14.10
C LEU A 348 6.51 8.39 -14.46
N THR A 349 7.38 8.32 -13.44
CA THR A 349 8.83 8.19 -13.64
C THR A 349 9.28 6.82 -13.17
N LEU A 350 9.83 6.02 -14.08
CA LEU A 350 10.53 4.78 -13.77
C LEU A 350 12.02 5.01 -13.98
N ALA A 351 12.81 4.81 -12.92
CA ALA A 351 14.21 5.16 -12.92
C ALA A 351 15.01 4.17 -12.09
N SER A 352 16.19 3.83 -12.60
CA SER A 352 17.10 2.88 -11.99
C SER A 352 18.52 3.42 -12.07
N GLY A 353 19.31 3.22 -11.01
CA GLY A 353 20.72 3.60 -11.02
C GLY A 353 21.61 2.68 -11.87
N GLN A 354 21.09 1.51 -12.27
CA GLN A 354 21.78 0.48 -13.06
C GLN A 354 20.84 0.06 -14.22
N GLY A 355 20.29 -1.16 -14.18
CA GLY A 355 19.38 -1.68 -15.21
C GLY A 355 17.90 -1.46 -14.91
N SER A 356 17.06 -1.42 -15.96
CA SER A 356 15.60 -1.55 -15.88
C SER A 356 15.16 -2.62 -16.86
N GLU A 357 14.33 -3.55 -16.40
CA GLU A 357 13.97 -4.74 -17.17
C GLU A 357 12.44 -4.89 -17.19
N ALA A 358 11.90 -5.27 -18.36
CA ALA A 358 10.51 -5.64 -18.53
C ALA A 358 10.44 -6.99 -19.21
N ALA A 359 10.06 -8.03 -18.47
CA ALA A 359 9.87 -9.38 -18.98
C ALA A 359 8.37 -9.67 -19.09
N ILE A 360 7.89 -9.89 -20.31
CA ILE A 360 6.47 -10.04 -20.62
C ILE A 360 6.30 -11.33 -21.42
N ALA A 361 5.52 -12.27 -20.89
CA ALA A 361 5.30 -13.57 -21.54
C ALA A 361 4.30 -13.49 -22.71
N GLY A 362 3.38 -12.53 -22.65
CA GLY A 362 2.41 -12.25 -23.71
C GLY A 362 2.77 -10.99 -24.49
N ASP A 363 1.79 -10.14 -24.72
CA ASP A 363 1.97 -8.92 -25.53
C ASP A 363 2.53 -7.75 -24.72
N ALA A 364 3.55 -7.09 -25.27
CA ALA A 364 4.01 -5.78 -24.81
C ALA A 364 3.44 -4.69 -25.72
N ARG A 365 2.78 -3.67 -25.16
CA ARG A 365 2.20 -2.55 -25.91
C ARG A 365 2.60 -1.22 -25.29
N LEU A 366 3.11 -0.32 -26.12
CA LEU A 366 3.45 1.05 -25.74
C LEU A 366 2.70 2.02 -26.64
N HIS A 367 1.80 2.80 -26.04
CA HIS A 367 1.03 3.82 -26.74
C HIS A 367 1.29 5.18 -26.09
N SER A 368 1.52 6.20 -26.92
CA SER A 368 1.68 7.59 -26.47
C SER A 368 0.80 8.49 -27.31
N GLY A 369 0.19 9.49 -26.66
CA GLY A 369 -0.66 10.46 -27.34
C GLY A 369 0.12 11.54 -28.11
N GLN A 370 1.44 11.64 -27.93
CA GLN A 370 2.27 12.67 -28.57
C GLN A 370 3.54 12.06 -29.17
N ALA A 371 4.45 11.56 -28.32
CA ALA A 371 5.74 11.06 -28.77
C ALA A 371 6.24 9.90 -27.91
N ILE A 372 7.07 9.05 -28.52
CA ILE A 372 7.84 7.99 -27.85
C ILE A 372 9.31 8.28 -28.12
N GLY A 373 10.09 8.48 -27.07
CA GLY A 373 11.55 8.65 -27.16
C GLY A 373 12.25 7.38 -26.74
N VAL A 374 13.20 6.93 -27.56
CA VAL A 374 14.13 5.84 -27.22
C VAL A 374 15.55 6.35 -27.45
N LEU A 375 16.37 6.31 -26.41
CA LEU A 375 17.76 6.72 -26.46
C LEU A 375 18.61 5.72 -25.68
N ALA A 376 19.70 5.29 -26.28
CA ALA A 376 20.65 4.37 -25.67
C ALA A 376 22.08 4.89 -25.83
N ALA A 377 23.00 4.42 -24.97
CA ALA A 377 24.42 4.80 -24.96
C ALA A 377 24.69 6.32 -24.94
N ALA A 378 23.86 7.06 -24.21
CA ALA A 378 23.93 8.52 -24.13
C ALA A 378 24.85 9.07 -23.03
N VAL A 379 25.50 8.17 -22.27
CA VAL A 379 26.47 8.48 -21.22
C VAL A 379 27.73 7.65 -21.42
N ASP A 380 28.89 8.25 -21.19
CA ASP A 380 30.17 7.55 -21.25
C ASP A 380 30.30 6.56 -20.09
N GLY A 381 30.58 5.31 -20.42
CA GLY A 381 30.61 4.24 -19.42
C GLY A 381 30.88 2.88 -20.03
N GLY A 382 32.09 2.71 -20.59
CA GLY A 382 32.68 1.41 -20.95
C GLY A 382 31.70 0.40 -21.54
N GLN A 383 31.14 0.70 -22.73
CA GLN A 383 30.24 -0.20 -23.44
C GLN A 383 30.87 -1.60 -23.53
N THR A 384 30.26 -2.58 -22.87
CA THR A 384 30.71 -3.99 -22.90
C THR A 384 29.95 -4.81 -23.93
N GLN A 385 28.84 -4.28 -24.46
CA GLN A 385 28.00 -4.95 -25.45
C GLN A 385 28.22 -4.41 -26.85
N ALA A 386 28.10 -5.31 -27.85
CA ALA A 386 28.31 -4.97 -29.25
C ALA A 386 27.23 -4.05 -29.83
N ASN A 387 25.99 -4.13 -29.32
CA ASN A 387 24.85 -3.35 -29.81
C ASN A 387 24.34 -2.41 -28.72
N SER A 388 24.43 -1.10 -28.93
CA SER A 388 23.90 -0.09 -28.01
C SER A 388 22.37 0.01 -28.05
N LEU A 389 21.75 -0.23 -29.22
CA LEU A 389 20.31 -0.31 -29.40
C LEU A 389 20.03 -1.44 -30.39
N SER A 390 19.08 -2.32 -30.06
CA SER A 390 18.66 -3.42 -30.94
C SER A 390 17.14 -3.52 -30.96
N LEU A 391 16.59 -3.73 -32.17
CA LEU A 391 15.18 -3.99 -32.40
C LEU A 391 15.09 -5.23 -33.28
N VAL A 392 14.63 -6.34 -32.71
CA VAL A 392 14.69 -7.66 -33.32
C VAL A 392 13.33 -8.34 -33.19
N SER A 393 12.82 -8.85 -34.30
CA SER A 393 11.71 -9.81 -34.33
C SER A 393 12.30 -11.21 -34.48
N GLY A 394 12.14 -12.06 -33.47
CA GLY A 394 12.66 -13.45 -33.51
C GLY A 394 11.94 -14.30 -34.55
N GLU A 395 10.61 -14.13 -34.63
CA GLU A 395 9.73 -14.70 -35.64
C GLU A 395 8.68 -13.66 -36.02
N GLY A 396 8.24 -13.67 -37.29
CA GLY A 396 7.30 -12.68 -37.82
C GLY A 396 7.97 -11.38 -38.28
N ALA A 397 7.18 -10.52 -38.91
CA ALA A 397 7.68 -9.30 -39.57
C ALA A 397 8.02 -8.18 -38.57
N LEU A 398 9.14 -7.50 -38.81
CA LEU A 398 9.43 -6.20 -38.21
C LEU A 398 8.90 -5.10 -39.13
N ASP A 399 7.84 -4.42 -38.70
CA ASP A 399 7.17 -3.38 -39.47
C ASP A 399 7.40 -2.00 -38.84
N VAL A 400 7.91 -1.06 -39.64
CA VAL A 400 8.24 0.32 -39.20
C VAL A 400 7.63 1.29 -40.19
N GLN A 401 6.68 2.10 -39.71
CA GLN A 401 5.89 3.00 -40.57
C GLN A 401 5.77 4.40 -39.96
N ALA A 402 5.85 5.41 -40.82
CA ALA A 402 5.30 6.73 -40.55
C ALA A 402 4.10 6.94 -41.49
N GLN A 403 2.89 6.75 -40.96
CA GLN A 403 1.66 6.67 -41.78
C GLN A 403 1.23 8.02 -42.38
N SER A 404 1.70 9.12 -41.80
CA SER A 404 1.34 10.48 -42.19
C SER A 404 2.54 11.41 -42.35
N ASP A 405 3.77 10.92 -42.17
CA ASP A 405 5.00 11.74 -42.20
C ASP A 405 6.22 10.91 -42.65
N GLU A 406 7.42 11.48 -42.55
CA GLU A 406 8.69 10.91 -43.00
C GLU A 406 9.25 9.84 -42.04
N VAL A 407 9.84 8.77 -42.62
CA VAL A 407 10.76 7.88 -41.90
C VAL A 407 12.20 8.32 -42.19
N ARG A 408 12.97 8.66 -41.15
CA ARG A 408 14.40 9.00 -41.26
C ARG A 408 15.27 7.87 -40.69
N VAL A 409 16.10 7.27 -41.54
CA VAL A 409 17.13 6.30 -41.13
C VAL A 409 18.50 6.85 -41.53
N GLN A 410 19.31 7.22 -40.55
CA GLN A 410 20.58 7.90 -40.77
C GLN A 410 21.70 7.23 -39.96
N ALA A 411 22.89 7.13 -40.55
CA ALA A 411 24.09 6.61 -39.90
C ALA A 411 25.29 7.50 -40.26
N LYS A 412 26.17 7.76 -39.30
CA LYS A 412 27.45 8.47 -39.54
C LYS A 412 28.45 7.59 -40.31
N GLU A 413 28.40 6.29 -40.06
CA GLU A 413 29.24 5.29 -40.73
C GLU A 413 28.42 4.51 -41.78
N GLY A 414 28.58 3.19 -41.84
CA GLY A 414 27.88 2.37 -42.82
C GLY A 414 26.39 2.19 -42.49
N LEU A 415 25.55 2.36 -43.51
CA LEU A 415 24.16 1.90 -43.51
C LEU A 415 24.05 0.66 -44.40
N LYS A 416 23.59 -0.47 -43.84
CA LYS A 416 23.46 -1.75 -44.56
C LYS A 416 22.01 -2.20 -44.57
N LEU A 417 21.47 -2.43 -45.76
CA LEU A 417 20.16 -3.06 -45.97
C LEU A 417 20.43 -4.39 -46.69
N VAL A 418 20.08 -5.50 -46.05
CA VAL A 418 20.40 -6.84 -46.54
C VAL A 418 19.19 -7.75 -46.39
N SER A 419 18.86 -8.46 -47.45
CA SER A 419 17.98 -9.62 -47.42
C SER A 419 18.82 -10.85 -47.76
N ALA A 420 18.83 -11.84 -46.86
CA ALA A 420 19.70 -13.01 -47.00
C ALA A 420 19.17 -14.01 -48.04
N ASN A 421 17.85 -14.16 -48.12
CA ASN A 421 17.19 -15.20 -48.92
C ASN A 421 16.25 -14.65 -50.00
N ALA A 422 15.91 -13.36 -49.94
CA ALA A 422 14.94 -12.73 -50.83
C ALA A 422 15.48 -11.38 -51.34
N GLU A 423 14.63 -10.60 -52.00
CA GLU A 423 15.03 -9.30 -52.52
C GLU A 423 15.05 -8.19 -51.45
N VAL A 424 15.81 -7.13 -51.72
CA VAL A 424 15.69 -5.85 -51.05
C VAL A 424 14.93 -4.93 -51.99
N GLU A 425 13.68 -4.61 -51.64
CA GLU A 425 12.79 -3.85 -52.49
C GLU A 425 12.72 -2.37 -52.06
N LEU A 426 12.84 -1.47 -53.04
CA LEU A 426 12.72 -0.02 -52.86
C LEU A 426 11.71 0.52 -53.87
N ALA A 427 10.57 1.00 -53.37
CA ALA A 427 9.51 1.58 -54.20
C ALA A 427 9.12 2.96 -53.68
N ALA A 428 8.78 3.87 -54.61
CA ALA A 428 8.35 5.22 -54.30
C ALA A 428 7.18 5.63 -55.21
N GLY A 429 6.20 6.38 -54.67
CA GLY A 429 5.04 6.84 -55.44
C GLY A 429 5.31 8.00 -56.40
N LYS A 430 6.48 8.64 -56.30
CA LYS A 430 6.87 9.77 -57.17
C LYS A 430 8.27 9.58 -57.73
N THR A 431 9.27 9.58 -56.84
CA THR A 431 10.68 9.59 -57.22
C THR A 431 11.47 8.67 -56.31
N LEU A 432 12.31 7.81 -56.89
CA LEU A 432 13.40 7.13 -56.19
C LEU A 432 14.72 7.80 -56.59
N HIS A 433 15.46 8.33 -55.62
CA HIS A 433 16.71 9.05 -55.87
C HIS A 433 17.85 8.48 -55.03
N LEU A 434 18.92 8.06 -55.70
CA LEU A 434 20.15 7.55 -55.09
C LEU A 434 21.29 8.46 -55.50
N ALA A 435 21.99 9.06 -54.54
CA ALA A 435 23.03 10.04 -54.82
C ALA A 435 24.18 9.96 -53.82
N VAL A 436 25.35 10.41 -54.28
CA VAL A 436 26.54 10.59 -53.43
C VAL A 436 26.99 12.06 -53.47
N ALA A 437 27.69 12.50 -52.42
CA ALA A 437 28.20 13.87 -52.32
C ALA A 437 29.13 14.28 -53.49
N GLY A 438 29.77 13.31 -54.14
CA GLY A 438 30.60 13.53 -55.34
C GLY A 438 29.82 13.83 -56.63
N GLY A 439 28.48 13.92 -56.56
CA GLY A 439 27.63 14.38 -57.66
C GLY A 439 27.12 13.28 -58.61
N ALA A 440 27.53 12.02 -58.42
CA ALA A 440 26.93 10.90 -59.15
C ALA A 440 25.56 10.54 -58.56
N SER A 441 24.55 10.33 -59.41
CA SER A 441 23.21 9.92 -58.98
C SER A 441 22.44 9.11 -60.02
N ILE A 442 21.45 8.37 -59.52
CA ILE A 442 20.44 7.65 -60.28
C ILE A 442 19.07 8.13 -59.81
N THR A 443 18.23 8.59 -60.73
CA THR A 443 16.88 9.05 -60.44
C THR A 443 15.87 8.26 -61.26
N ILE A 444 14.83 7.73 -60.62
CA ILE A 444 13.70 7.07 -61.26
C ILE A 444 12.46 7.94 -60.99
N GLU A 445 11.87 8.51 -62.05
CA GLU A 445 10.72 9.42 -61.95
C GLU A 445 9.91 9.45 -63.24
N GLY A 446 8.57 9.46 -63.12
CA GLY A 446 7.67 9.60 -64.27
C GLY A 446 7.84 8.52 -65.35
N GLY A 447 8.27 7.32 -64.96
CA GLY A 447 8.59 6.22 -65.88
C GLY A 447 9.98 6.30 -66.54
N ASN A 448 10.78 7.33 -66.23
CA ASN A 448 12.14 7.52 -66.75
C ASN A 448 13.21 7.10 -65.74
N ILE A 449 14.39 6.74 -66.24
CA ILE A 449 15.61 6.53 -65.45
C ILE A 449 16.68 7.50 -65.93
N THR A 450 17.20 8.34 -65.04
CA THR A 450 18.24 9.34 -65.33
C THR A 450 19.51 8.98 -64.58
N PHE A 451 20.62 8.87 -65.32
CA PHE A 451 21.96 8.72 -64.76
C PHE A 451 22.70 10.05 -64.87
N ALA A 452 23.01 10.69 -63.74
CA ALA A 452 23.84 11.89 -63.70
C ALA A 452 25.22 11.52 -63.15
N CYS A 453 26.27 11.74 -63.94
CA CYS A 453 27.63 11.40 -63.55
C CYS A 453 28.59 12.45 -64.10
N PRO A 454 29.24 13.27 -63.25
CA PRO A 454 30.28 14.21 -63.68
C PRO A 454 31.54 13.50 -64.22
N GLY A 455 31.74 12.24 -63.81
CA GLY A 455 32.82 11.38 -64.28
C GLY A 455 32.38 10.41 -65.36
N THR A 456 33.00 9.23 -65.38
CA THR A 456 32.73 8.18 -66.38
C THR A 456 31.70 7.18 -65.87
N ILE A 457 30.69 6.88 -66.69
CA ILE A 457 29.81 5.73 -66.47
C ILE A 457 30.49 4.48 -67.06
N THR A 458 31.04 3.62 -66.21
CA THR A 458 31.67 2.36 -66.61
C THR A 458 30.65 1.22 -66.53
N VAL A 459 30.43 0.50 -67.64
CA VAL A 459 29.50 -0.64 -67.71
C VAL A 459 30.24 -1.90 -68.15
N HIS A 460 30.47 -2.82 -67.23
CA HIS A 460 31.07 -4.13 -67.48
C HIS A 460 29.98 -5.13 -67.90
N ALA A 461 29.93 -5.50 -69.19
CA ALA A 461 28.97 -6.47 -69.71
C ALA A 461 29.55 -7.25 -70.90
N SER A 462 29.28 -8.56 -70.98
CA SER A 462 29.65 -9.40 -72.13
C SER A 462 28.76 -9.17 -73.36
N ARG A 463 27.54 -8.65 -73.18
CA ARG A 463 26.59 -8.25 -74.24
C ARG A 463 25.72 -7.10 -73.76
N LYS A 464 25.39 -6.15 -74.65
CA LYS A 464 24.44 -5.05 -74.40
C LYS A 464 23.32 -5.13 -75.43
N SER A 465 22.08 -5.31 -74.99
CA SER A 465 20.89 -5.40 -75.86
C SER A 465 19.75 -4.63 -75.20
N PHE A 466 19.28 -3.57 -75.85
CA PHE A 466 18.13 -2.78 -75.41
C PHE A 466 16.93 -3.18 -76.28
N VAL A 467 15.96 -3.87 -75.68
CA VAL A 467 14.67 -4.22 -76.30
C VAL A 467 13.61 -3.19 -75.91
N GLY A 468 12.48 -3.18 -76.62
CA GLY A 468 11.41 -2.19 -76.43
C GLY A 468 10.87 -2.11 -74.99
N PRO A 469 10.16 -1.02 -74.66
CA PRO A 469 9.70 -0.77 -73.30
C PRO A 469 8.67 -1.81 -72.85
N VAL A 470 8.73 -2.16 -71.57
CA VAL A 470 7.72 -2.96 -70.86
C VAL A 470 7.27 -2.19 -69.62
N GLN A 471 6.01 -2.36 -69.21
CA GLN A 471 5.47 -1.74 -68.01
C GLN A 471 5.13 -2.82 -66.98
N GLN A 472 5.48 -2.58 -65.73
CA GLN A 472 5.14 -3.41 -64.59
C GLN A 472 4.61 -2.51 -63.47
N ALA A 473 3.39 -2.77 -63.01
CA ALA A 473 2.78 -1.99 -61.95
C ALA A 473 3.25 -2.50 -60.58
N TYR A 474 3.48 -1.58 -59.64
CA TYR A 474 3.80 -1.90 -58.25
C TYR A 474 2.74 -1.32 -57.31
N PRO A 475 2.03 -2.16 -56.52
CA PRO A 475 1.04 -1.66 -55.56
C PRO A 475 1.72 -1.04 -54.33
N LEU A 476 1.44 0.23 -54.07
CA LEU A 476 1.93 0.92 -52.87
C LEU A 476 0.97 0.73 -51.69
N PRO A 477 1.47 0.75 -50.43
CA PRO A 477 0.63 0.63 -49.24
C PRO A 477 -0.39 1.77 -49.17
N GLN A 478 -1.62 1.43 -48.75
CA GLN A 478 -2.67 2.40 -48.49
C GLN A 478 -2.70 2.73 -47.00
N PHE A 479 -2.33 3.96 -46.65
CA PHE A 479 -2.43 4.45 -45.27
C PHE A 479 -3.84 5.01 -44.98
N PRO A 480 -4.27 4.98 -43.69
CA PRO A 480 -5.51 5.61 -43.28
C PRO A 480 -5.57 7.07 -43.73
N ARG A 481 -6.70 7.48 -44.32
CA ARG A 481 -6.93 8.85 -44.77
C ARG A 481 -7.94 9.52 -43.83
N SER A 482 -7.45 10.48 -43.06
CA SER A 482 -8.15 11.49 -42.24
C SER A 482 -8.47 11.15 -40.79
N SER A 483 -8.06 12.08 -39.92
CA SER A 483 -8.54 12.21 -38.56
C SER A 483 -10.05 12.37 -38.55
N CYS A 484 -10.72 11.52 -37.78
CA CYS A 484 -12.15 11.60 -37.56
C CYS A 484 -12.50 12.93 -36.86
N LYS A 485 -12.92 13.95 -37.63
CA LYS A 485 -13.27 15.28 -37.11
C LYS A 485 -14.35 15.21 -36.01
N SER A 486 -15.33 14.32 -36.15
CA SER A 486 -16.33 14.08 -35.11
C SER A 486 -15.72 13.48 -33.85
N CYS A 487 -14.77 12.55 -33.97
CA CYS A 487 -14.07 11.95 -32.84
C CYS A 487 -13.20 12.98 -32.09
N ILE A 488 -12.55 13.91 -32.80
CA ILE A 488 -11.82 15.03 -32.18
C ILE A 488 -12.79 15.98 -31.47
N LEU A 489 -13.92 16.31 -32.09
CA LEU A 489 -14.95 17.19 -31.50
C LEU A 489 -15.61 16.56 -30.27
N ASP A 490 -15.89 15.26 -30.30
CA ASP A 490 -16.49 14.54 -29.18
C ASP A 490 -15.48 14.32 -28.05
N ALA A 491 -14.21 14.06 -28.37
CA ALA A 491 -13.14 14.01 -27.38
C ALA A 491 -12.96 15.38 -26.69
N ALA A 492 -12.99 16.47 -27.45
CA ALA A 492 -12.94 17.84 -26.89
C ALA A 492 -14.15 18.15 -25.98
N ARG A 493 -15.35 17.65 -26.31
CA ARG A 493 -16.54 17.77 -25.46
C ARG A 493 -16.46 16.95 -24.17
N GLN A 494 -15.74 15.83 -24.19
CA GLN A 494 -15.59 14.91 -23.05
C GLN A 494 -14.32 15.19 -22.22
N GLY A 495 -13.51 16.19 -22.59
CA GLY A 495 -12.25 16.51 -21.90
C GLY A 495 -11.14 15.46 -22.13
N THR A 496 -11.27 14.63 -23.16
CA THR A 496 -10.27 13.63 -23.54
C THR A 496 -9.46 14.10 -24.76
N PRO A 497 -8.18 13.70 -24.91
CA PRO A 497 -7.41 14.03 -26.11
C PRO A 497 -8.05 13.39 -27.36
N GLY A 498 -8.13 14.15 -28.46
CA GLY A 498 -8.58 13.62 -29.74
C GLY A 498 -7.57 12.61 -30.32
N VAL A 499 -8.06 11.50 -30.85
CA VAL A 499 -7.24 10.45 -31.46
C VAL A 499 -7.10 10.71 -32.96
N LEU A 500 -5.86 10.64 -33.47
CA LEU A 500 -5.62 10.57 -34.90
C LEU A 500 -5.99 9.16 -35.38
N VAL A 501 -6.91 9.07 -36.33
CA VAL A 501 -7.35 7.82 -36.98
C VAL A 501 -6.80 7.78 -38.39
#